data_AF-A0A969JFP5-F1
#
_entry.id   AF-A0A969JFP5-F1
#
_cell.length_a   1.000
_cell.length_b   1.000
_cell.length_c   1.000
_cell.angle_alpha   90.00
_cell.angle_beta   90.00
_cell.angle_gamma   90.00
#
_symmetry.space_group_name_H-M   'P 1'
#
loop_
_entity.id
_entity.type
_entity.pdbx_description
1 polymer ?
#
loop_
_entity_poly.entity_id
_entity_poly.type
_entity_poly.pdbx_seq_one_letter_code
_entity_poly.pdbx_strand_id
1 'polypeptide(L)'
;MKKDILDLKVEDLAIVIAPRTDDDEQLWDTFIINFKDEAINNVMVVSTGYGEDQNGEKRRTSTLRHFFEQISALGMHQIEPVPTELFW
;
A
#
# COMPACT_ATOMS: atom_id res chain seq x y z
N MET A 1 -9.83 3.71 -28.03
CA MET A 1 -8.43 3.24 -27.96
C MET A 1 -8.24 2.26 -26.80
N LYS A 2 -8.95 1.14 -26.80
CA LYS A 2 -8.86 0.08 -25.77
C LYS A 2 -8.82 -1.34 -26.37
N LYS A 3 -8.77 -1.45 -27.70
CA LYS A 3 -9.04 -2.71 -28.40
C LYS A 3 -7.81 -3.59 -28.60
N ASP A 4 -6.60 -3.03 -28.40
CA ASP A 4 -5.33 -3.68 -28.73
C ASP A 4 -4.36 -3.77 -27.52
N ILE A 5 -4.85 -3.53 -26.30
CA ILE A 5 -4.05 -3.69 -25.08
C ILE A 5 -4.23 -5.10 -24.57
N LEU A 6 -3.10 -5.78 -24.33
CA LEU A 6 -3.08 -7.02 -23.57
C LEU A 6 -3.46 -6.71 -22.12
N ASP A 7 -4.57 -7.27 -21.65
CA ASP A 7 -4.94 -7.23 -20.23
C ASP A 7 -4.03 -8.20 -19.45
N LEU A 8 -2.82 -7.74 -19.16
CA LEU A 8 -1.89 -8.47 -18.30
C LEU A 8 -2.34 -8.32 -16.86
N LYS A 9 -2.74 -9.43 -16.25
CA LYS A 9 -3.11 -9.48 -14.84
C LYS A 9 -1.84 -9.40 -14.00
N VAL A 10 -1.85 -8.54 -12.99
CA VAL A 10 -0.81 -8.54 -11.95
C VAL A 10 -1.09 -9.72 -11.03
N GLU A 11 -0.09 -10.58 -10.86
CA GLU A 11 -0.13 -11.77 -10.01
C GLU A 11 1.09 -11.75 -9.08
N ASP A 12 1.00 -12.42 -7.93
CA ASP A 12 2.10 -12.61 -6.98
C ASP A 12 2.68 -11.31 -6.38
N LEU A 13 1.83 -10.32 -6.16
CA LEU A 13 2.16 -9.05 -5.50
C LEU A 13 1.00 -8.67 -4.58
N ALA A 14 1.30 -8.30 -3.33
CA ALA A 14 0.27 -7.89 -2.37
C ALA A 14 0.64 -6.64 -1.60
N ILE A 15 -0.40 -5.91 -1.19
CA ILE A 15 -0.33 -4.93 -0.11
C ILE A 15 -0.90 -5.60 1.14
N VAL A 16 -0.14 -5.54 2.23
CA VAL A 16 -0.54 -6.10 3.53
C VAL A 16 -0.66 -4.96 4.52
N ILE A 17 -1.70 -4.99 5.34
CA ILE A 17 -1.92 -4.06 6.46
C ILE A 17 -2.01 -4.93 7.71
N ALA A 18 -1.13 -4.69 8.68
CA ALA A 18 -1.05 -5.49 9.91
C ALA A 18 -0.96 -4.58 11.14
N PRO A 19 -1.49 -4.99 12.31
CA PRO A 19 -1.30 -4.23 13.53
C PRO A 19 0.20 -4.07 13.82
N ARG A 20 0.62 -2.88 14.24
CA ARG A 20 1.98 -2.69 14.73
C ARG A 20 2.20 -3.51 15.99
N THR A 21 3.39 -4.09 16.13
CA THR A 21 3.72 -5.02 17.24
C THR A 21 4.34 -4.32 18.46
N ASP A 22 4.70 -3.05 18.30
CA ASP A 22 5.16 -2.17 19.38
C ASP A 22 3.97 -1.79 20.28
N ASP A 23 4.20 -1.28 21.50
CA ASP A 23 3.15 -0.82 22.44
C ASP A 23 2.26 0.34 21.91
N ASP A 24 2.41 0.72 20.64
CA ASP A 24 1.57 1.69 19.96
C ASP A 24 0.41 1.00 19.24
N GLU A 25 -0.57 0.56 20.04
CA GLU A 25 -1.83 -0.06 19.57
C GLU A 25 -2.65 0.86 18.63
N GLN A 26 -2.24 2.11 18.44
CA GLN A 26 -2.93 3.07 17.59
C GLN A 26 -2.48 3.01 16.13
N LEU A 27 -1.44 2.25 15.78
CA LEU A 27 -0.87 2.23 14.44
C LEU A 27 -0.98 0.86 13.77
N TRP A 28 -1.20 0.89 12.46
CA TRP A 28 -1.11 -0.27 11.57
C TRP A 28 0.03 -0.05 10.59
N ASP A 29 0.80 -1.08 10.31
CA ASP A 29 1.87 -1.02 9.31
C ASP A 29 1.42 -1.59 7.97
N THR A 30 1.73 -0.85 6.92
CA THR A 30 1.47 -1.27 5.54
C THR A 30 2.75 -1.76 4.89
N PHE A 31 2.66 -2.83 4.10
CA PHE A 31 3.77 -3.47 3.43
C PHE A 31 3.42 -3.77 1.98
N ILE A 32 4.42 -3.75 1.11
CA ILE A 32 4.37 -4.39 -0.21
C ILE A 32 5.16 -5.69 -0.15
N ILE A 33 4.55 -6.79 -0.60
CA ILE A 33 5.15 -8.13 -0.59
C ILE A 33 5.20 -8.67 -2.02
N ASN A 34 6.40 -9.01 -2.47
CA ASN A 34 6.65 -9.68 -3.73
C ASN A 34 6.67 -11.20 -3.50
N PHE A 35 5.76 -11.94 -4.11
CA PHE A 35 5.72 -13.40 -4.05
C PHE A 35 6.41 -14.07 -5.26
N LYS A 36 7.02 -13.28 -6.16
CA LYS A 36 7.76 -13.80 -7.30
C LYS A 36 9.15 -14.26 -6.90
N ASP A 37 9.68 -15.21 -7.65
CA ASP A 37 11.08 -15.66 -7.58
C ASP A 37 12.06 -14.68 -8.27
N GLU A 38 11.57 -13.53 -8.74
CA GLU A 38 12.35 -12.45 -9.36
C GLU A 38 12.14 -11.12 -8.64
N ALA A 39 13.14 -10.24 -8.70
CA ALA A 39 13.07 -8.91 -8.10
C ALA A 39 12.26 -7.94 -8.97
N ILE A 40 11.55 -7.02 -8.33
CA ILE A 40 10.80 -5.94 -8.98
C ILE A 40 11.58 -4.65 -8.78
N ASN A 41 11.96 -3.97 -9.87
CA ASN A 41 12.74 -2.74 -9.82
C ASN A 41 11.86 -1.51 -10.07
N ASN A 42 12.27 -0.37 -9.53
CA ASN A 42 11.66 0.94 -9.73
C ASN A 42 10.18 0.98 -9.32
N VAL A 43 9.88 0.53 -8.11
CA VAL A 43 8.52 0.44 -7.59
C VAL A 43 8.10 1.77 -6.98
N MET A 44 6.99 2.33 -7.47
CA MET A 44 6.37 3.52 -6.91
C MET A 44 5.02 3.16 -6.28
N VAL A 45 4.89 3.40 -4.98
CA VAL A 45 3.64 3.26 -4.24
C VAL A 45 3.07 4.66 -3.99
N VAL A 46 1.82 4.87 -4.40
CA VAL A 46 1.12 6.16 -4.21
C VAL A 46 -0.12 5.92 -3.36
N SER A 47 -0.16 6.51 -2.17
CA SER A 47 -1.28 6.35 -1.25
C SER A 47 -2.07 7.65 -1.11
N THR A 48 -3.38 7.54 -0.94
CA THR A 48 -4.28 8.64 -0.59
C THR A 48 -5.46 8.04 0.16
N GLY A 49 -5.72 8.54 1.35
CA GLY A 49 -6.87 8.16 2.17
C GLY A 49 -8.12 8.92 1.73
N TYR A 50 -9.23 8.22 1.67
CA TYR A 50 -10.56 8.76 1.39
C TYR A 50 -11.55 8.18 2.38
N GLY A 51 -12.50 8.98 2.85
CA GLY A 51 -13.55 8.50 3.73
C GLY A 51 -14.58 9.59 4.03
N GLU A 52 -15.52 9.27 4.89
CA GLU A 52 -16.44 10.21 5.51
C GLU A 52 -16.32 10.04 7.02
N ASP A 53 -16.38 11.14 7.78
CA ASP A 53 -16.41 11.02 9.23
C ASP A 53 -17.81 10.71 9.77
N GLN A 54 -17.91 10.53 11.08
CA GLN A 54 -19.17 10.24 11.77
C GLN A 54 -20.30 11.27 11.51
N ASN A 55 -19.98 12.46 11.03
CA ASN A 55 -20.94 13.50 10.68
C ASN A 55 -21.25 13.54 9.16
N GLY A 56 -20.64 12.66 8.37
CA GLY A 56 -20.76 12.61 6.91
C GLY A 56 -19.84 13.60 6.19
N GLU A 57 -18.87 14.22 6.86
CA GLU A 57 -17.92 15.10 6.20
C GLU A 57 -16.86 14.30 5.44
N LYS A 58 -16.71 14.59 4.15
CA LYS A 58 -15.71 13.94 3.31
C LYS A 58 -14.31 14.26 3.80
N ARG A 59 -13.57 13.23 4.19
CA ARG A 59 -12.15 13.30 4.51
C ARG A 59 -11.31 12.83 3.32
N ARG A 60 -10.27 13.59 3.03
CA ARG A 60 -9.24 13.24 2.05
C ARG A 60 -7.89 13.62 2.63
N THR A 61 -6.97 12.66 2.68
CA THR A 61 -5.60 12.93 3.15
C THR A 61 -4.73 13.46 2.02
N SER A 62 -3.54 13.96 2.37
CA SER A 62 -2.51 14.27 1.38
C SER A 62 -2.07 13.01 0.63
N THR A 63 -1.71 13.17 -0.64
CA THR A 63 -1.15 12.06 -1.44
C THR A 63 0.33 11.87 -1.12
N LEU A 64 0.68 10.69 -0.63
CA LEU A 64 2.06 10.29 -0.35
C LEU A 64 2.62 9.44 -1.49
N ARG A 65 3.94 9.51 -1.69
CA ARG A 65 4.64 8.81 -2.77
C ARG A 65 5.90 8.17 -2.20
N HIS A 66 5.95 6.86 -2.24
CA HIS A 66 7.06 6.04 -1.77
C HIS A 66 7.73 5.39 -2.96
N PHE A 67 9.05 5.51 -3.05
CA PHE A 67 9.84 4.92 -4.12
C PHE A 67 10.79 3.88 -3.54
N PHE A 68 10.74 2.67 -4.09
CA PHE A 68 11.65 1.58 -3.79
C PHE A 68 12.43 1.26 -5.06
N GLU A 69 13.75 1.39 -5.02
CA GLU A 69 14.61 1.03 -6.15
C GLU A 69 14.44 -0.44 -6.54
N GLN A 70 14.29 -1.32 -5.55
CA GLN A 70 14.07 -2.74 -5.73
C GLN A 70 13.27 -3.33 -4.59
N ILE A 71 12.40 -4.28 -4.92
CA ILE A 71 11.83 -5.26 -3.99
C ILE A 71 12.40 -6.61 -4.41
N SER A 72 13.17 -7.26 -3.54
CA SER A 72 13.81 -8.54 -3.86
C SER A 72 12.78 -9.64 -4.18
N ALA A 73 13.24 -10.71 -4.83
CA ALA A 73 12.47 -11.95 -4.94
C ALA A 73 12.03 -12.42 -3.55
N LEU A 74 10.76 -12.85 -3.42
CA LEU A 74 10.15 -13.27 -2.16
C LEU A 74 10.30 -12.25 -1.01
N GLY A 75 10.54 -10.98 -1.35
CA GLY A 75 10.88 -9.90 -0.41
C GLY A 75 9.69 -9.04 -0.03
N MET A 76 9.90 -8.18 0.96
CA MET A 76 8.93 -7.17 1.38
C MET A 76 9.58 -5.84 1.75
N HIS A 77 8.83 -4.76 1.61
CA HIS A 77 9.17 -3.44 2.16
C HIS A 77 7.97 -2.86 2.91
N GLN A 78 8.25 -2.22 4.05
CA GLN A 78 7.27 -1.37 4.73
C GLN A 78 7.05 -0.11 3.89
N ILE A 79 5.79 0.31 3.75
CA ILE A 79 5.38 1.51 3.02
C ILE A 79 5.20 2.65 4.00
N GLU A 80 4.19 2.55 4.87
CA GLU A 80 3.89 3.59 5.86
C GLU A 80 3.05 3.06 7.04
N PRO A 81 3.14 3.68 8.23
CA PRO A 81 2.13 3.53 9.26
C PRO A 81 0.82 4.23 8.89
N VAL A 82 -0.29 3.65 9.32
CA VAL A 82 -1.64 4.18 9.20
C VAL A 82 -2.26 4.27 10.60
N PRO A 83 -2.65 5.47 11.06
CA PRO A 83 -3.39 5.62 12.31
C PRO A 83 -4.73 4.89 12.29
N THR A 84 -5.08 4.26 13.41
CA THR A 84 -6.32 3.48 13.55
C THR A 84 -7.57 4.34 13.35
N GLU A 85 -7.50 5.63 13.72
CA GLU A 85 -8.57 6.61 13.49
C GLU A 85 -8.92 6.83 12.01
N LEU A 86 -8.07 6.40 11.08
CA LEU A 86 -8.36 6.47 9.65
C LEU A 86 -9.19 5.29 9.17
N PHE A 87 -9.35 4.23 9.98
CA PHE A 87 -10.10 3.06 9.55
C PHE A 87 -11.62 3.28 9.65
N TRP A 88 -12.18 3.88 10.70
CA TRP A 88 -13.61 4.28 10.76
C TRP A 88 -13.93 4.99 12.08
#